data_AF-A0A914YFH1-F1
#
_entry.id   AF-A0A914YFH1-F1
#
_cell.length_a   1.000
_cell.length_b   1.000
_cell.length_c   1.000
_cell.angle_alpha   90.00
_cell.angle_beta   90.00
_cell.angle_gamma   90.00
#
_symmetry.space_group_name_H-M   'P 1'
#
loop_
_entity.id
_entity.type
_entity.pdbx_description
1 polymer ?
#
loop_
_entity_poly.entity_id
_entity_poly.type
_entity_poly.pdbx_seq_one_letter_code
_entity_poly.pdbx_strand_id
1 'polypeptide(L)'
;MSLKGLTGDLSRVNAENIFHGNFSFRINLLGYNGEISDIGFWESKTDVTVNMSKDSKAQLQQNVQVSDELKPHFRVTTIMERPYVMLKKNHFELDENNQFEGFCIDLLEELSKDLGFTYTIHVVRDNKYGNDVYGRRIGF
;
A
#
# COMPACT_ATOMS: atom_id res chain seq x y z
N MET A 1 31.53 -35.35 9.41
CA MET A 1 30.33 -35.86 10.13
C MET A 1 29.28 -34.77 10.00
N SER A 2 28.17 -35.03 9.29
CA SER A 2 27.06 -34.06 9.15
C SER A 2 26.05 -34.32 10.26
N LEU A 3 25.69 -33.27 11.02
CA LEU A 3 24.72 -33.35 12.10
C LEU A 3 23.43 -32.69 11.64
N LYS A 4 22.29 -33.38 11.69
CA LYS A 4 20.98 -32.80 11.38
C LYS A 4 20.34 -32.22 12.63
N GLY A 5 20.06 -30.92 12.61
CA GLY A 5 19.33 -30.20 13.65
C GLY A 5 17.97 -29.69 13.16
N LEU A 6 17.25 -28.98 14.03
CA LEU A 6 15.95 -28.37 13.69
C LEU A 6 16.05 -27.28 12.61
N THR A 7 17.24 -26.70 12.46
CA THR A 7 17.54 -25.66 11.46
C THR A 7 18.14 -26.22 10.17
N GLY A 8 18.16 -27.55 10.01
CA GLY A 8 18.76 -28.23 8.85
C GLY A 8 20.12 -28.83 9.14
N ASP A 9 20.95 -28.93 8.10
CA ASP A 9 22.26 -29.57 8.18
C ASP A 9 23.27 -28.64 8.87
N LEU A 10 23.75 -29.08 10.04
CA LEU A 10 24.75 -28.38 10.83
C LEU A 10 26.15 -28.83 10.41
N SER A 11 26.95 -27.87 9.96
CA SER A 11 28.37 -28.07 9.67
C SER A 11 29.22 -27.19 10.56
N ARG A 12 30.34 -27.74 11.06
CA ARG A 12 31.27 -26.97 11.89
C ARG A 12 32.09 -26.05 10.99
N VAL A 13 32.02 -24.75 11.26
CA VAL A 13 32.80 -23.73 10.55
C VAL A 13 34.18 -23.62 11.21
N ASN A 14 35.25 -23.58 10.40
CA ASN A 14 36.63 -23.37 10.89
C ASN A 14 37.03 -21.89 10.70
N ALA A 15 38.00 -21.41 11.49
CA ALA A 15 38.44 -20.01 11.48
C ALA A 15 38.99 -19.54 10.12
N GLU A 16 39.44 -20.46 9.27
CA GLU A 16 39.91 -20.18 7.91
C GLU A 16 38.77 -20.12 6.87
N ASN A 17 37.55 -20.57 7.22
CA ASN A 17 36.41 -20.75 6.31
C ASN A 17 35.13 -20.05 6.80
N ILE A 18 35.27 -19.00 7.61
CA ILE A 18 34.14 -18.28 8.24
C ILE A 18 33.14 -17.75 7.19
N PHE A 19 33.63 -17.38 6.00
CA PHE A 19 32.83 -16.80 4.92
C PHE A 19 32.20 -17.82 3.96
N HIS A 20 32.53 -19.11 4.07
CA HIS A 20 32.05 -20.18 3.18
C HIS A 20 31.22 -21.24 3.92
N GLY A 21 30.52 -20.82 4.97
CA GLY A 21 29.59 -21.70 5.69
C GLY A 21 28.52 -22.24 4.74
N ASN A 22 28.26 -23.55 4.80
CA ASN A 22 27.14 -24.13 4.08
C ASN A 22 25.89 -24.03 4.95
N PHE A 23 25.06 -23.03 4.70
CA PHE A 23 23.78 -22.84 5.36
C PHE A 23 22.73 -22.42 4.34
N SER A 24 21.49 -22.79 4.64
CA SER A 24 20.31 -22.49 3.83
C SER A 24 19.25 -21.76 4.65
N PHE A 25 18.59 -20.77 4.07
CA PHE A 25 17.43 -20.11 4.64
C PHE A 25 16.18 -20.45 3.83
N ARG A 26 15.07 -20.73 4.51
CA ARG A 26 13.75 -20.83 3.86
C ARG A 26 13.14 -19.44 3.70
N ILE A 27 12.55 -19.19 2.54
CA ILE A 27 11.86 -17.95 2.21
C ILE A 27 10.37 -18.25 2.25
N ASN A 28 9.65 -17.58 3.16
CA ASN A 28 8.21 -17.74 3.28
C ASN A 28 7.48 -16.47 2.87
N LEU A 29 6.33 -16.62 2.24
CA LEU A 29 5.39 -15.55 1.91
C LEU A 29 4.15 -15.67 2.80
N LEU A 30 3.80 -14.60 3.50
CA LEU A 30 2.53 -14.47 4.21
C LEU A 30 1.47 -13.93 3.23
N GLY A 31 0.47 -14.75 2.91
CA GLY A 31 -0.68 -14.35 2.11
C GLY A 31 -1.70 -13.54 2.93
N TYR A 32 -2.55 -12.78 2.25
CA TYR A 32 -3.62 -11.99 2.89
C TYR A 32 -4.68 -12.85 3.59
N ASN A 33 -4.81 -14.12 3.20
CA ASN A 33 -5.63 -15.11 3.90
C ASN A 33 -5.03 -15.53 5.25
N GLY A 34 -3.87 -14.98 5.64
CA GLY A 34 -3.12 -15.34 6.84
C GLY A 34 -2.31 -16.63 6.71
N GLU A 35 -2.27 -17.23 5.51
CA GLU A 35 -1.55 -18.47 5.25
C GLU A 35 -0.09 -18.20 4.91
N ILE A 36 0.82 -19.01 5.47
CA ILE A 36 2.25 -18.93 5.20
C ILE A 36 2.60 -19.98 4.15
N SER A 37 3.17 -19.56 3.03
CA SER A 37 3.62 -20.44 1.95
C SER A 37 5.14 -20.42 1.81
N ASP A 38 5.76 -21.59 1.70
CA ASP A 38 7.19 -21.72 1.36
C ASP A 38 7.35 -21.42 -0.13
N ILE A 39 8.13 -20.39 -0.45
CA ILE A 39 8.32 -19.90 -1.82
C ILE A 39 9.75 -20.14 -2.33
N GLY A 40 10.59 -20.79 -1.54
CA GLY A 40 11.95 -21.12 -1.94
C GLY A 40 12.95 -21.10 -0.81
N PHE A 41 14.22 -21.21 -1.19
CA PHE A 41 15.32 -21.19 -0.25
C PHE A 41 16.50 -20.44 -0.83
N TRP A 42 17.29 -19.85 0.04
CA TRP A 42 18.60 -19.31 -0.29
C TRP A 42 19.67 -20.25 0.24
N GLU A 43 20.69 -20.53 -0.55
CA GLU A 43 21.88 -21.26 -0.10
C GLU A 43 23.14 -20.46 -0.43
N SER A 44 24.12 -20.44 0.48
CA SER A 44 25.36 -19.65 0.29
C SER A 44 26.14 -19.97 -0.99
N LYS A 45 25.94 -21.16 -1.58
CA LYS A 45 26.68 -21.62 -2.77
C LYS A 45 25.93 -21.41 -4.08
N THR A 46 24.61 -21.52 -4.04
CA THR A 46 23.75 -21.51 -5.24
C THR A 46 22.86 -20.28 -5.31
N ASP A 47 22.96 -19.38 -4.33
CA ASP A 47 22.13 -18.18 -4.18
C ASP A 47 20.63 -18.51 -4.04
N VAL A 48 19.75 -17.55 -4.30
CA VAL A 48 18.29 -17.71 -4.17
C VAL A 48 17.74 -18.69 -5.21
N THR A 49 17.07 -19.73 -4.74
CA THR A 49 16.20 -20.60 -5.55
C THR A 49 14.74 -20.33 -5.20
N VAL A 50 13.99 -19.78 -6.15
CA VAL A 50 12.57 -19.50 -5.99
C VAL A 50 11.75 -20.66 -6.57
N ASN A 51 10.86 -21.22 -5.76
CA ASN A 51 9.89 -22.22 -6.17
C ASN A 51 8.48 -21.71 -5.88
N MET A 52 8.08 -20.68 -6.62
CA MET A 52 6.74 -20.12 -6.52
C MET A 52 5.74 -21.03 -7.22
N SER A 53 4.70 -21.45 -6.49
CA SER A 53 3.52 -22.05 -7.13
C SER A 53 2.83 -21.00 -8.03
N LYS A 54 2.01 -21.47 -8.99
CA LYS A 54 1.18 -20.57 -9.81
C LYS A 54 0.28 -19.69 -8.93
N ASP A 55 -0.18 -20.22 -7.81
CA ASP A 55 -1.05 -19.53 -6.87
C ASP A 55 -0.31 -18.41 -6.12
N SER A 56 0.94 -18.62 -5.69
CA SER A 56 1.76 -17.58 -5.05
C SER A 56 2.12 -16.46 -6.05
N LYS A 57 2.33 -16.79 -7.32
CA LYS A 57 2.57 -15.80 -8.38
C LYS A 57 1.29 -15.04 -8.77
N ALA A 58 0.12 -15.68 -8.67
CA ALA A 58 -1.18 -15.05 -8.84
C ALA A 58 -1.48 -14.09 -7.68
N GLN A 59 -1.17 -14.47 -6.43
CA GLN A 59 -1.21 -13.59 -5.26
C GLN A 59 -0.29 -12.37 -5.47
N LEU A 60 0.95 -12.59 -5.93
CA LEU A 60 1.84 -11.67 -6.68
C LEU A 60 1.12 -10.52 -7.42
N GLN A 61 0.30 -10.94 -8.38
CA GLN A 61 -0.37 -10.04 -9.32
C GLN A 61 -1.64 -9.45 -8.72
N GLN A 62 -2.30 -10.18 -7.82
CA GLN A 62 -3.44 -9.71 -7.05
C GLN A 62 -3.04 -8.66 -6.02
N ASN A 63 -1.75 -8.59 -5.62
CA ASN A 63 -1.20 -7.50 -4.80
C ASN A 63 -1.24 -6.12 -5.50
N VAL A 64 -1.65 -6.04 -6.77
CA VAL A 64 -1.96 -4.76 -7.45
C VAL A 64 -3.44 -4.39 -7.28
N GLN A 65 -4.30 -5.34 -6.93
CA GLN A 65 -5.67 -5.08 -6.49
C GLN A 65 -5.74 -5.21 -4.99
N VAL A 66 -5.23 -4.17 -4.32
CA VAL A 66 -5.49 -3.88 -2.91
C VAL A 66 -6.98 -4.13 -2.67
N SER A 67 -7.32 -5.06 -1.77
CA SER A 67 -8.72 -5.29 -1.38
C SER A 67 -9.37 -3.96 -1.03
N ASP A 68 -10.65 -3.76 -1.32
CA ASP A 68 -11.34 -2.48 -1.05
C ASP A 68 -11.14 -1.99 0.40
N GLU A 69 -10.89 -2.92 1.33
CA GLU A 69 -10.60 -2.67 2.75
C GLU A 69 -9.21 -2.05 3.03
N LEU A 70 -8.24 -2.20 2.14
CA LEU A 70 -6.90 -1.59 2.26
C LEU A 70 -6.73 -0.33 1.40
N LYS A 71 -7.76 0.09 0.66
CA LYS A 71 -7.68 1.31 -0.14
C LYS A 71 -7.49 2.52 0.79
N PRO A 72 -6.48 3.37 0.56
CA PRO A 72 -6.32 4.57 1.36
C PRO A 72 -7.55 5.46 1.22
N HIS A 73 -8.06 5.98 2.34
CA HIS A 73 -9.17 6.93 2.36
C HIS A 73 -8.67 8.33 2.68
N PHE A 74 -8.85 9.28 1.76
CA PHE A 74 -8.38 10.66 1.92
C PHE A 74 -9.48 11.61 2.36
N ARG A 75 -9.17 12.44 3.35
CA ARG A 75 -9.98 13.60 3.71
C ARG A 75 -9.58 14.78 2.84
N VAL A 76 -10.41 15.16 1.88
CA VAL A 76 -10.11 16.23 0.92
C VAL A 76 -10.77 17.52 1.36
N THR A 77 -9.96 18.50 1.74
CA THR A 77 -10.45 19.81 2.18
C THR A 77 -10.51 20.78 1.00
N THR A 78 -11.63 21.47 0.82
CA THR A 78 -11.86 22.35 -0.34
C THR A 78 -12.62 23.64 0.01
N ILE A 79 -12.64 24.59 -0.93
CA ILE A 79 -13.39 25.85 -0.88
C ILE A 79 -14.41 25.85 -2.03
N MET A 80 -15.59 26.42 -1.78
CA MET A 80 -16.63 26.59 -2.80
C MET A 80 -16.26 27.74 -3.74
N GLU A 81 -15.79 27.42 -4.95
CA GLU A 81 -15.40 28.42 -5.94
C GLU A 81 -15.78 27.98 -7.35
N ARG A 82 -16.57 28.81 -8.06
CA ARG A 82 -16.94 28.53 -9.45
C ARG A 82 -15.74 28.80 -10.37
N PRO A 83 -15.44 27.94 -11.37
CA PRO A 83 -16.15 26.71 -11.78
C PRO A 83 -15.51 25.41 -11.22
N TYR A 84 -14.66 25.51 -10.20
CA TYR A 84 -13.84 24.43 -9.70
C TYR A 84 -14.58 23.48 -8.76
N VAL A 85 -15.31 24.03 -7.79
CA VAL A 85 -16.12 23.28 -6.81
C VAL A 85 -17.41 24.04 -6.51
N MET A 86 -18.53 23.38 -6.76
CA MET A 86 -19.88 23.93 -6.73
C MET A 86 -20.84 22.90 -6.13
N LEU A 87 -21.93 23.36 -5.51
CA LEU A 87 -23.03 22.48 -5.15
C LEU A 87 -23.91 22.26 -6.39
N LYS A 88 -24.30 21.00 -6.62
CA LYS A 88 -25.30 20.65 -7.63
C LYS A 88 -26.64 21.31 -7.29
N LYS A 89 -27.48 21.55 -8.29
CA LYS A 89 -28.81 22.16 -8.08
C LYS A 89 -29.71 21.34 -7.13
N ASN A 90 -29.59 20.02 -7.16
CA ASN A 90 -30.35 19.09 -6.33
C ASN A 90 -29.51 18.54 -5.16
N HIS A 91 -28.49 19.27 -4.69
CA HIS A 91 -27.58 18.78 -3.65
C HIS A 91 -28.29 18.35 -2.35
N PHE A 92 -29.47 18.90 -2.05
CA PHE A 92 -30.27 18.54 -0.85
C PHE A 92 -30.80 17.10 -0.89
N GLU A 93 -30.87 16.48 -2.07
CA GLU A 93 -31.36 15.12 -2.29
C GLU A 93 -30.21 14.11 -2.45
N LEU A 94 -28.97 14.59 -2.45
CA LEU A 94 -27.77 13.80 -2.69
C LEU A 94 -26.96 13.70 -1.40
N ASP A 95 -26.27 12.58 -1.20
CA ASP A 95 -25.43 12.37 -0.02
C ASP A 95 -23.94 12.60 -0.33
N GLU A 96 -23.23 13.10 0.68
CA GLU A 96 -21.76 13.19 0.73
C GLU A 96 -21.13 13.85 -0.51
N ASN A 97 -20.20 13.17 -1.18
CA ASN A 97 -19.46 13.68 -2.33
C ASN A 97 -20.36 13.99 -3.53
N ASN A 98 -21.51 13.31 -3.64
CA ASN A 98 -22.41 13.47 -4.78
C ASN A 98 -23.05 14.85 -4.84
N GLN A 99 -23.05 15.59 -3.72
CA GLN A 99 -23.56 16.95 -3.61
C GLN A 99 -22.75 17.96 -4.42
N PHE A 100 -21.49 17.65 -4.75
CA PHE A 100 -20.55 18.58 -5.38
C PHE A 100 -20.37 18.30 -6.89
N GLU A 101 -20.08 19.36 -7.64
CA GLU A 101 -19.73 19.33 -9.06
C GLU A 101 -18.67 20.39 -9.38
N GLY A 102 -17.96 20.22 -10.50
CA GLY A 102 -16.97 21.18 -10.98
C GLY A 102 -15.67 20.50 -11.37
N PHE A 103 -14.77 21.28 -11.98
CA PHE A 103 -13.53 20.75 -12.57
C PHE A 103 -12.67 19.96 -11.57
N CYS A 104 -12.56 20.42 -10.32
CA CYS A 104 -11.75 19.73 -9.30
C CYS A 104 -12.42 18.43 -8.82
N ILE A 105 -13.75 18.34 -8.89
CA ILE A 105 -14.49 17.12 -8.52
C ILE A 105 -14.28 16.05 -9.59
N ASP A 106 -14.43 16.41 -10.87
CA ASP A 106 -14.22 15.49 -11.99
C ASP A 106 -12.77 14.97 -12.01
N LEU A 107 -11.79 15.85 -11.78
CA LEU A 107 -10.39 15.47 -11.68
C LEU A 107 -10.13 14.50 -10.52
N LEU A 108 -10.70 14.76 -9.34
CA LEU A 108 -10.52 13.92 -8.16
C LEU A 108 -11.14 12.53 -8.37
N GLU A 109 -12.28 12.46 -9.06
CA GLU A 109 -12.95 11.22 -9.40
C GLU A 109 -12.10 10.35 -10.34
N GLU A 110 -11.51 10.93 -11.38
CA GLU A 110 -10.61 10.19 -12.28
C GLU A 110 -9.32 9.74 -11.57
N LEU A 111 -8.73 10.60 -10.73
CA LEU A 111 -7.58 10.22 -9.90
C LEU A 111 -7.89 9.08 -8.94
N SER A 112 -9.09 9.10 -8.33
CA SER A 112 -9.56 8.06 -7.41
C SER A 112 -9.65 6.70 -8.09
N LYS A 113 -10.15 6.65 -9.33
CA LYS A 113 -10.24 5.43 -10.14
C LYS A 113 -8.86 4.93 -10.57
N ASP A 114 -8.02 5.83 -11.08
CA ASP A 114 -6.70 5.47 -11.63
C ASP A 114 -5.71 5.03 -10.54
N LEU A 115 -5.74 5.68 -9.37
CA LEU A 115 -4.82 5.40 -8.26
C LEU A 115 -5.41 4.47 -7.19
N GLY A 116 -6.70 4.14 -7.28
CA GLY A 116 -7.35 3.16 -6.40
C GLY A 116 -7.51 3.60 -4.95
N PHE A 117 -7.85 4.88 -4.71
CA PHE A 117 -8.17 5.39 -3.37
C PHE A 117 -9.67 5.69 -3.22
N THR A 118 -10.10 6.00 -2.00
CA THR A 118 -11.43 6.58 -1.74
C THR A 118 -11.26 7.94 -1.06
N TYR A 119 -12.28 8.80 -1.08
CA TYR A 119 -12.17 10.13 -0.49
C TYR A 119 -13.49 10.64 0.05
N THR A 120 -13.43 11.58 0.99
CA THR A 120 -14.58 12.37 1.45
C THR A 120 -14.26 13.87 1.35
N ILE A 121 -15.18 14.65 0.79
CA ILE A 121 -15.02 16.09 0.61
C ILE A 121 -15.45 16.84 1.88
N HIS A 122 -14.60 17.76 2.34
CA HIS A 122 -14.87 18.67 3.44
C HIS A 122 -14.68 20.11 3.01
N VAL A 123 -15.76 20.89 3.01
CA VAL A 123 -15.69 22.33 2.76
C VAL A 123 -15.15 23.04 3.99
N VAL A 124 -14.13 23.89 3.82
CA VAL A 124 -13.62 24.73 4.92
C VAL A 124 -14.68 25.72 5.38
N ARG A 125 -14.76 25.93 6.70
CA ARG A 125 -15.76 26.84 7.30
C ARG A 125 -15.41 28.30 7.14
N ASP A 126 -14.12 28.62 7.00
CA ASP A 126 -13.62 29.99 6.92
C ASP A 126 -13.62 30.55 5.49
N ASN A 127 -13.86 29.71 4.47
CA ASN A 127 -13.77 30.04 3.04
C ASN A 127 -12.47 30.78 2.68
N LYS A 128 -11.38 30.49 3.40
CA LYS A 128 -10.10 31.13 3.19
C LYS A 128 -9.07 30.12 2.75
N TYR A 129 -8.27 30.54 1.79
CA TYR A 129 -6.99 29.90 1.53
C TYR A 129 -6.07 30.12 2.73
N GLY A 130 -5.35 29.07 3.15
CA GLY A 130 -4.53 29.08 4.36
C GLY A 130 -3.68 30.35 4.48
N ASN A 131 -3.73 31.00 5.64
CA ASN A 131 -3.02 32.25 5.89
C ASN A 131 -1.83 31.99 6.80
N ASP A 132 -0.65 32.46 6.41
CA ASP A 132 0.55 32.29 7.22
C ASP A 132 0.57 33.36 8.31
N VAL A 133 0.18 32.97 9.51
CA VAL A 133 0.16 33.87 10.67
C VAL A 133 1.27 33.40 11.62
N TYR A 134 2.40 34.11 11.58
CA TYR A 134 3.60 33.92 12.42
C TYR A 134 4.42 32.63 12.20
N GLY A 135 4.67 32.21 10.96
CA GLY A 135 5.64 31.14 10.64
C GLY A 135 5.26 29.75 11.15
N ARG A 136 4.05 29.61 11.72
CA ARG A 136 3.37 28.33 11.93
C ARG A 136 2.19 28.33 10.99
N ARG A 137 2.28 27.51 9.95
CA ARG A 137 1.19 27.27 9.01
C ARG A 137 -0.03 26.76 9.80
N ILE A 138 -1.04 27.60 9.97
CA ILE A 138 -2.34 27.20 10.52
C ILE A 138 -3.34 27.12 9.37
N GLY A 139 -3.72 25.89 9.03
CA GLY A 139 -4.58 25.47 7.91
C GLY A 139 -3.79 24.54 6.98
N PHE A 140 -4.08 23.24 6.85
CA PHE A 140 -5.35 22.49 6.89
C PHE A 140 -5.32 21.28 7.84
#